data_AF-A0A1I7M410-F1
#
_entry.id   AF-A0A1I7M410-F1
#
_cell.length_a   1.000
_cell.length_b   1.000
_cell.length_c   1.000
_cell.angle_alpha   90.00
_cell.angle_beta   90.00
_cell.angle_gamma   90.00
#
_symmetry.space_group_name_H-M   'P 1'
#
loop_
_entity.id
_entity.type
_entity.pdbx_description
1 polymer ?
#
loop_
_entity_poly.entity_id
_entity_poly.type
_entity_poly.pdbx_seq_one_letter_code
_entity_poly.pdbx_strand_id
1 'polypeptide(L)'
;MAKRPVTDPADIAERMRQTPERTPSDATRSLHGSEAHTAAKASLLPAQQEVYDALRALVKNVAPHRLPGATSDHSDFYDENGLPV
;
A
#
# COMPACT_ATOMS: atom_id res chain seq x y z
N MET A 1 36.37 29.69 -0.91
CA MET A 1 35.00 29.99 -0.47
C MET A 1 34.13 30.20 -1.71
N ALA A 2 33.38 29.18 -2.16
CA ALA A 2 32.47 29.31 -3.30
C ALA A 2 31.06 29.63 -2.77
N LYS A 3 30.47 30.73 -3.25
CA LYS A 3 29.11 31.16 -2.90
C LYS A 3 28.10 30.18 -3.52
N ARG A 4 27.19 29.62 -2.73
CA ARG A 4 26.06 28.80 -3.22
C ARG A 4 25.11 29.70 -4.02
N PRO A 5 24.56 29.27 -5.17
CA PRO A 5 23.56 30.07 -5.88
C PRO A 5 22.27 30.16 -5.07
N VAL A 6 21.75 31.38 -4.94
CA VAL A 6 20.41 31.66 -4.41
C VAL A 6 19.42 30.92 -5.31
N THR A 7 18.67 29.99 -4.72
CA THR A 7 17.66 29.21 -5.44
C THR A 7 16.53 30.17 -5.82
N ASP A 8 16.34 30.38 -7.12
CA ASP A 8 15.28 31.23 -7.66
C ASP A 8 13.92 30.58 -7.33
N PRO A 9 12.97 31.28 -6.69
CA PRO A 9 11.63 30.75 -6.43
C PRO A 9 10.89 30.32 -7.72
N ALA A 10 11.24 30.90 -8.87
CA ALA A 10 10.70 30.45 -10.16
C ALA A 10 11.16 29.02 -10.53
N ASP A 11 12.40 28.65 -10.20
CA ASP A 11 12.95 27.31 -10.42
C ASP A 11 12.28 26.27 -9.52
N ILE A 12 11.92 26.66 -8.29
CA ILE A 12 11.14 25.82 -7.38
C ILE A 12 9.73 25.58 -7.93
N ALA A 13 9.06 26.63 -8.41
CA ALA A 13 7.71 26.53 -8.96
C ALA A 13 7.65 25.69 -10.25
N GLU A 14 8.67 25.79 -11.10
CA GLU A 14 8.79 25.00 -12.33
C GLU A 14 8.98 23.50 -12.00
N ARG A 15 9.82 23.18 -11.02
CA ARG A 15 10.02 21.79 -10.56
C ARG A 15 8.76 21.18 -9.95
N MET A 16 7.98 21.96 -9.19
CA MET A 16 6.72 21.47 -8.62
C MET A 16 5.69 21.12 -9.71
N ARG A 17 5.63 21.87 -10.82
CA ARG A 17 4.72 21.56 -11.95
C ARG A 17 5.06 20.26 -12.68
N GLN A 18 6.33 19.86 -12.68
CA GLN A 18 6.80 18.66 -13.38
C GLN A 18 6.74 17.39 -12.51
N THR A 19 6.38 17.52 -11.23
CA THR A 19 6.24 16.36 -10.35
C THR A 19 4.78 15.92 -10.43
N PRO A 20 4.45 14.76 -11.04
CA PRO A 20 3.10 14.23 -10.91
C PRO A 20 2.85 13.99 -9.42
N GLU A 21 1.76 14.57 -8.91
CA GLU A 21 1.27 14.44 -7.54
C GLU A 21 1.19 12.97 -7.16
N ARG A 22 2.29 12.42 -6.63
CA ARG A 22 2.32 11.06 -6.11
C ARG A 22 1.62 11.13 -4.78
N THR A 23 0.32 10.89 -4.79
CA THR A 23 -0.48 10.85 -3.57
C THR A 23 0.19 9.88 -2.58
N PRO A 24 0.14 10.15 -1.25
CA PRO A 24 0.69 9.25 -0.24
C PRO A 24 0.20 7.81 -0.39
N SER A 25 -1.02 7.64 -0.92
CA SER A 25 -1.66 6.37 -1.26
C SER A 25 -0.89 5.54 -2.30
N ASP A 26 -0.28 6.18 -3.31
CA ASP A 26 0.49 5.45 -4.34
C ASP A 26 1.88 5.03 -3.86
N ALA A 27 2.44 5.76 -2.89
CA ALA A 27 3.70 5.38 -2.26
C ALA A 27 3.52 4.19 -1.30
N THR A 28 2.45 4.18 -0.50
CA THR A 28 2.19 3.08 0.46
C THR A 28 1.77 1.79 -0.23
N ARG A 29 0.94 1.86 -1.29
CA ARG A 29 0.59 0.69 -2.12
C ARG A 29 1.83 0.04 -2.76
N SER A 30 2.78 0.87 -3.19
CA SER A 30 4.03 0.41 -3.81
C SER A 30 4.98 -0.24 -2.80
N LEU A 31 4.97 0.16 -1.52
CA LEU A 31 5.82 -0.42 -0.49
C LEU A 31 5.26 -1.75 0.03
N HIS A 32 3.96 -1.82 0.31
CA HIS A 32 3.34 -3.09 0.74
C HIS A 32 3.31 -4.16 -0.35
N GLY A 33 3.13 -3.79 -1.61
CA GLY A 33 3.17 -4.73 -2.72
C GLY A 33 4.57 -5.30 -2.99
N SER A 34 5.62 -4.49 -2.81
CA SER A 34 6.99 -4.88 -3.14
C SER A 34 7.63 -5.76 -2.06
N GLU A 35 7.36 -5.53 -0.78
CA GLU A 35 7.81 -6.40 0.31
C GLU A 35 7.14 -7.78 0.27
N ALA A 36 5.83 -7.83 0.01
CA ALA A 36 5.10 -9.09 -0.13
C ALA A 36 5.62 -9.93 -1.32
N HIS A 37 5.94 -9.30 -2.45
CA HIS A 37 6.54 -9.97 -3.60
C HIS A 37 7.96 -10.45 -3.37
N THR A 38 8.73 -9.75 -2.54
CA THR A 38 10.12 -10.14 -2.23
C THR A 38 10.15 -11.32 -1.26
N ALA A 39 9.24 -11.36 -0.28
CA ALA A 39 9.03 -12.53 0.58
C ALA A 39 8.56 -13.76 -0.22
N ALA A 40 7.76 -13.56 -1.27
CA ALA A 40 7.30 -14.64 -2.15
C ALA A 40 8.41 -15.29 -3.00
N LYS A 41 9.62 -14.71 -3.07
CA LYS A 41 10.77 -15.28 -3.79
C LYS A 41 11.61 -16.25 -2.96
N ALA A 42 11.47 -16.25 -1.64
CA ALA A 42 12.10 -17.26 -0.80
C ALA A 42 11.29 -18.57 -0.92
N SER A 43 11.96 -19.69 -1.21
CA SER A 43 11.31 -21.00 -1.18
C SER A 43 10.78 -21.26 0.23
N LEU A 44 9.48 -21.50 0.34
CA LEU A 44 8.84 -21.88 1.59
C LEU A 44 9.37 -23.24 2.06
N LEU A 45 9.53 -23.39 3.38
CA LEU A 45 9.74 -24.70 3.99
C LEU A 45 8.48 -25.57 3.76
N PRO A 46 8.60 -26.91 3.73
CA PRO A 46 7.44 -27.80 3.49
C PRO A 46 6.23 -27.50 4.40
N ALA A 47 6.46 -27.31 5.71
CA ALA A 47 5.38 -26.97 6.64
C ALA A 47 4.75 -25.59 6.35
N GLN A 48 5.52 -24.61 5.85
CA GLN A 48 4.99 -23.31 5.46
C GLN A 48 4.19 -23.40 4.16
N GLN A 49 4.62 -24.26 3.24
CA GLN A 49 3.91 -24.53 2.00
C GLN A 49 2.54 -25.17 2.28
N GLU A 50 2.48 -26.16 3.17
CA GLU A 50 1.23 -26.79 3.58
C GLU A 50 0.24 -25.79 4.19
N VAL A 51 0.71 -24.92 5.09
CA VAL A 51 -0.11 -23.87 5.69
C VAL A 51 -0.57 -22.87 4.63
N TYR A 52 0.32 -22.45 3.73
CA TYR A 52 -0.01 -21.53 2.65
C TYR A 52 -1.09 -22.12 1.72
N ASP A 53 -0.96 -23.40 1.34
CA ASP A 53 -1.92 -24.08 0.47
C ASP A 53 -3.28 -24.25 1.15
N ALA A 54 -3.30 -24.54 2.46
CA ALA A 54 -4.53 -24.59 3.23
C ALA A 54 -5.25 -23.23 3.28
N LEU A 55 -4.51 -22.13 3.51
CA LEU A 55 -5.06 -20.77 3.47
C LEU A 55 -5.57 -20.42 2.07
N ARG A 56 -4.84 -20.80 1.03
CA ARG A 56 -5.23 -20.55 -0.36
C ARG A 56 -6.51 -21.30 -0.73
N ALA A 57 -6.66 -22.54 -0.26
CA ALA A 57 -7.87 -23.33 -0.44
C ALA A 57 -9.06 -22.69 0.28
N LEU A 58 -8.87 -22.24 1.53
CA LEU A 58 -9.91 -21.52 2.28
C LEU A 58 -10.38 -20.27 1.54
N VAL A 59 -9.45 -19.41 1.10
CA VAL A 59 -9.78 -18.19 0.35
C VAL A 59 -10.57 -18.50 -0.92
N LYS A 60 -10.16 -19.54 -1.67
CA LYS A 60 -10.89 -19.97 -2.88
C LYS A 60 -12.30 -20.43 -2.56
N ASN A 61 -12.50 -21.12 -1.43
CA ASN A 61 -13.81 -21.62 -1.02
C ASN A 61 -14.75 -20.48 -0.56
N VAL A 62 -14.23 -19.45 0.10
CA VAL A 62 -15.05 -18.33 0.60
C VAL A 62 -15.31 -17.25 -0.46
N ALA A 63 -14.44 -17.10 -1.46
CA ALA A 63 -14.54 -16.05 -2.47
C ALA A 63 -15.90 -15.97 -3.21
N PRO A 64 -16.56 -17.09 -3.57
CA PRO A 64 -17.89 -17.05 -4.19
C PRO A 64 -19.00 -16.46 -3.30
N HIS A 65 -18.81 -16.44 -1.99
CA HIS A 65 -19.80 -15.93 -1.04
C HIS A 65 -19.66 -14.42 -0.79
N ARG A 66 -18.67 -13.76 -1.42
CA ARG A 66 -18.49 -12.31 -1.29
C ARG A 66 -19.64 -11.58 -1.99
N LEU A 67 -20.43 -10.83 -1.22
CA LEU A 67 -21.50 -10.01 -1.76
C LEU A 67 -20.95 -8.85 -2.61
N PRO A 68 -21.63 -8.48 -3.72
CA PRO A 68 -21.30 -7.25 -4.45
C PRO A 68 -21.34 -6.04 -3.53
N GLY A 69 -20.29 -5.20 -3.58
CA GLY A 69 -20.18 -4.03 -2.70
C GLY A 69 -19.72 -4.32 -1.28
N ALA A 70 -19.45 -5.58 -0.90
CA ALA A 70 -18.84 -5.88 0.39
C ALA A 70 -17.44 -5.28 0.49
N THR A 71 -17.32 -4.31 1.41
CA THR A 71 -16.08 -3.67 1.85
C THR A 71 -15.77 -4.09 3.29
N SER A 72 -14.52 -3.92 3.70
CA SER A 72 -14.17 -4.01 5.11
C SER A 72 -14.78 -2.82 5.83
N ASP A 73 -15.71 -3.06 6.75
CA ASP A 73 -16.24 -2.03 7.64
C ASP A 73 -15.24 -1.84 8.78
N HIS A 74 -14.86 -0.58 9.00
CA HIS A 74 -13.94 -0.16 10.06
C HIS A 74 -14.57 0.90 10.95
N SER A 75 -15.90 1.06 10.89
CA SER A 75 -16.64 2.04 11.71
C SER A 75 -16.48 1.81 13.21
N ASP A 76 -16.03 0.63 13.64
CA ASP A 76 -15.66 0.33 15.01
C ASP A 76 -14.41 1.07 15.49
N PHE A 77 -13.51 1.45 14.57
CA PHE A 77 -12.27 2.17 14.88
C PHE A 77 -12.39 3.69 14.78
N TYR A 78 -13.48 4.21 14.22
CA TYR A 78 -13.62 5.64 13.95
C TYR A 78 -14.95 6.18 14.46
N ASP A 79 -14.95 7.38 15.01
CA ASP A 79 -16.15 8.10 15.42
C ASP A 79 -16.97 8.57 14.21
N GLU A 80 -18.10 9.23 14.49
CA GLU A 80 -19.00 9.80 13.47
C GLU A 80 -18.35 10.85 12.56
N ASN A 81 -17.21 11.42 12.97
CA ASN A 81 -16.42 12.36 12.19
C ASN A 81 -15.28 11.68 11.40
N GLY A 82 -15.12 10.37 11.55
CA GLY A 82 -14.03 9.60 10.94
C GLY A 82 -12.70 9.70 11.71
N LEU A 83 -12.73 10.11 12.98
CA LEU A 83 -11.54 10.20 13.83
C LEU A 83 -11.38 8.92 14.68
N PRO A 84 -10.15 8.44 14.91
CA PRO A 84 -9.93 7.26 15.76
C PRO A 84 -10.52 7.43 17.16
N VAL A 85 -11.19 6.39 17.67
CA VAL A 85 -11.71 6.31 19.06
C VAL A 85 -10.75 5.65 20.04
#